data_AF-A0A9N8VFY9-F1
#
_entry.id   AF-A0A9N8VFY9-F1
#
_cell.length_a   1.000
_cell.length_b   1.000
_cell.length_c   1.000
_cell.angle_alpha   90.00
_cell.angle_beta   90.00
_cell.angle_gamma   90.00
#
_symmetry.space_group_name_H-M   'P 1'
#
loop_
_entity.id
_entity.type
_entity.pdbx_description
1 polymer ?
#
loop_
_entity_poly.entity_id
_entity_poly.type
_entity_poly.pdbx_seq_one_letter_code
_entity_poly.pdbx_strand_id
1 'polypeptide(L)'
;MDQNHDSMNEVKSKEYPKSSINSLVPPYFQKYEQEYTTIPLTDDYDGEVNLDESDINDKKSGFANNSSGFCDSAPSVQLGGKKRCCLKLLLLIISIILLISLFEKHSLHNRDRHFNSKPKFPWKGSTNFTFDPDLFKNFQLDINGYLTDGHVIISRSSKAKNVTIDTKILLSSPHLQDFVNVATYEDLATEKFSLIINSLSYEGMRQACIFVQVEIKFPKSLKNFGDLSFNTLNTKIATEDMEGLIFEKVKWTILDSYIQTDNLQARQINIYSNRQISGSYSVSDSLTFQTSNAKIDTIVDQLLLSNKINSPIKSIKLETTNSAIIGIYPYSESFEAHTTNGEIFLDIIEPDGKVALSKNHEIPNISLDTTNGRIGGSYYVDGEWHATTSNENIEVNIDLSKDDDASNDEKKITGQTTNGNIDMEVSDAYQGRFHLATTNGNTEIKEGHDIHYTIDRRQLKTGYKGNDDASNRNNELVLFNTNGMITLSFF
;
A
#
# COMPACT_ATOMS: atom_id res chain seq x y z
N MET A 1 -43.11 61.90 9.98
CA MET A 1 -43.72 60.90 9.09
C MET A 1 -42.56 60.30 8.33
N ASP A 2 -42.12 59.17 8.84
CA ASP A 2 -40.81 58.57 8.58
C ASP A 2 -40.77 57.89 7.22
N GLN A 3 -39.66 58.10 6.49
CA GLN A 3 -39.30 57.32 5.31
C GLN A 3 -38.19 56.34 5.71
N ASN A 4 -38.53 55.06 5.68
CA ASN A 4 -37.60 53.94 5.83
C ASN A 4 -36.71 53.86 4.59
N HIS A 5 -35.40 53.99 4.81
CA HIS A 5 -34.35 53.58 3.88
C HIS A 5 -33.82 52.21 4.32
N ASP A 6 -34.16 51.16 3.58
CA ASP A 6 -33.52 49.85 3.72
C ASP A 6 -32.19 49.87 2.96
N SER A 7 -31.09 49.78 3.71
CA SER A 7 -29.75 49.54 3.19
C SER A 7 -29.47 48.04 3.13
N MET A 8 -29.29 47.50 1.91
CA MET A 8 -28.73 46.18 1.68
C MET A 8 -27.26 46.15 2.12
N ASN A 9 -26.95 45.28 3.09
CA ASN A 9 -25.58 44.97 3.47
C ASN A 9 -24.99 43.93 2.52
N GLU A 10 -23.93 44.35 1.82
CA GLU A 10 -23.05 43.54 0.98
C GLU A 10 -22.26 42.56 1.87
N VAL A 11 -22.61 41.27 1.81
CA VAL A 11 -21.86 40.21 2.49
C VAL A 11 -20.60 39.90 1.68
N LYS A 12 -19.47 40.49 2.09
CA LYS A 12 -18.14 40.12 1.58
C LYS A 12 -17.80 38.70 2.03
N SER A 13 -17.72 37.77 1.08
CA SER A 13 -17.17 36.43 1.29
C SER A 13 -15.71 36.54 1.73
N LYS A 14 -15.40 36.08 2.94
CA LYS A 14 -14.02 35.89 3.41
C LYS A 14 -13.39 34.76 2.59
N GLU A 15 -12.37 35.09 1.80
CA GLU A 15 -11.43 34.11 1.26
C GLU A 15 -10.67 33.47 2.44
N TYR A 16 -10.74 32.15 2.55
CA TYR A 16 -9.85 31.39 3.41
C TYR A 16 -8.48 31.26 2.72
N PRO A 17 -7.36 31.48 3.44
CA PRO A 17 -6.04 31.30 2.86
C PRO A 17 -5.84 29.82 2.48
N LYS A 18 -5.42 29.58 1.23
CA LYS A 18 -4.88 28.29 0.80
C LYS A 18 -3.79 27.87 1.77
N SER A 19 -4.01 26.81 2.54
CA SER A 19 -2.98 26.22 3.38
C SER A 19 -1.88 25.66 2.47
N SER A 20 -0.68 26.21 2.63
CA SER A 20 0.54 25.72 2.00
C SER A 20 0.98 24.44 2.70
N ILE A 21 0.48 23.29 2.24
CA ILE A 21 0.91 21.95 2.71
C ILE A 21 2.36 21.63 2.30
N ASN A 22 2.95 22.40 1.36
CA ASN A 22 4.32 22.21 0.88
C ASN A 22 5.46 22.55 1.89
N SER A 23 5.18 22.86 3.16
CA SER A 23 6.24 23.21 4.14
C SER A 23 6.38 22.26 5.33
N LEU A 24 5.74 21.09 5.31
CA LEU A 24 5.79 20.10 6.40
C LEU A 24 6.50 18.81 5.96
N VAL A 25 7.59 18.94 5.21
CA VAL A 25 8.52 17.82 5.01
C VAL A 25 9.50 17.83 6.19
N PRO A 26 9.48 16.83 7.09
CA PRO A 26 10.44 16.75 8.19
C PRO A 26 11.87 16.71 7.64
N PRO A 27 12.87 17.28 8.34
CA PRO A 27 14.26 17.34 7.86
C PRO A 27 14.91 15.97 7.57
N TYR A 28 14.29 14.85 8.00
CA TYR A 28 14.73 13.50 7.67
C TYR A 28 14.48 13.08 6.21
N PHE A 29 13.56 13.72 5.48
CA PHE A 29 13.27 13.39 4.08
C PHE A 29 14.30 13.90 3.07
N GLN A 30 15.04 14.98 3.39
CA GLN A 30 16.05 15.54 2.48
C GLN A 30 17.25 14.62 2.24
N LYS A 31 17.49 13.64 3.12
CA LYS A 31 18.62 12.72 2.99
C LYS A 31 18.36 11.58 2.00
N TYR A 32 17.09 11.23 1.73
CA TYR A 32 16.72 10.12 0.85
C TYR A 32 16.54 10.53 -0.63
N GLU A 33 16.27 11.81 -0.92
CA GLU A 33 16.18 12.30 -2.31
C GLU A 33 17.51 12.25 -3.08
N GLN A 34 18.66 12.25 -2.38
CA GLN A 34 19.99 12.31 -3.01
C GLN A 34 20.53 10.97 -3.51
N GLU A 35 19.97 9.81 -3.11
CA GLU A 35 20.51 8.49 -3.51
C GLU A 35 19.84 7.87 -4.74
N TYR A 36 18.77 8.46 -5.29
CA TYR A 36 18.00 7.84 -6.40
C TYR A 36 17.71 8.72 -7.61
N THR A 37 18.31 9.90 -7.73
CA THR A 37 18.17 10.76 -8.92
C THR A 37 19.48 10.93 -9.67
N THR A 38 19.78 10.02 -10.60
CA THR A 38 20.30 10.29 -11.97
C THR A 38 20.72 9.00 -12.67
N ILE A 39 19.81 8.40 -13.44
CA ILE A 39 20.22 7.62 -14.62
C ILE A 39 19.90 8.50 -15.82
N PRO A 40 20.90 9.12 -16.49
CA PRO A 40 20.64 9.82 -17.72
C PRO A 40 20.31 8.80 -18.82
N LEU A 41 19.13 8.94 -19.40
CA LEU A 41 18.80 8.32 -20.69
C LEU A 41 19.63 9.02 -21.77
N THR A 42 20.67 8.36 -22.28
CA THR A 42 21.30 8.73 -23.54
C THR A 42 20.86 7.74 -24.61
N ASP A 43 20.15 8.27 -25.61
CA ASP A 43 19.80 7.62 -26.87
C ASP A 43 21.05 7.41 -27.77
N ASP A 44 20.89 6.48 -28.72
CA ASP A 44 21.70 6.20 -29.92
C ASP A 44 23.04 5.47 -29.77
N TYR A 45 23.00 4.14 -30.00
CA TYR A 45 24.11 3.40 -30.60
C TYR A 45 23.57 2.23 -31.45
N ASP A 46 23.40 2.47 -32.75
CA ASP A 46 23.28 1.41 -33.77
C ASP A 46 24.68 0.89 -34.09
N GLY A 47 25.03 -0.26 -33.54
CA GLY A 47 26.27 -0.97 -33.84
C GLY A 47 26.00 -2.46 -34.02
N GLU A 48 25.89 -2.91 -35.28
CA GLU A 48 25.94 -4.33 -35.63
C GLU A 48 27.31 -4.91 -35.24
N VAL A 49 27.32 -5.89 -34.34
CA VAL A 49 28.49 -6.71 -34.04
C VAL A 49 28.24 -8.11 -34.59
N ASN A 50 28.96 -8.44 -35.67
CA ASN A 50 29.16 -9.81 -36.12
C ASN A 50 29.97 -10.57 -35.07
N LEU A 51 29.45 -11.69 -34.58
CA LEU A 51 30.22 -12.66 -33.79
C LEU A 51 30.53 -13.86 -34.67
N ASP A 52 31.79 -13.97 -35.05
CA ASP A 52 32.40 -15.19 -35.60
C ASP A 52 32.55 -16.23 -34.47
N GLU A 53 32.02 -17.41 -34.71
CA GLU A 53 32.29 -18.62 -33.93
C GLU A 53 33.66 -19.19 -34.31
N SER A 54 34.66 -19.03 -33.45
CA SER A 54 35.79 -19.95 -33.43
C SER A 54 36.45 -20.01 -32.05
N ASP A 55 36.76 -21.25 -31.67
CA ASP A 55 37.72 -21.68 -30.65
C ASP A 55 37.29 -21.57 -29.19
N ILE A 56 37.01 -22.73 -28.58
CA ILE A 56 37.76 -23.25 -27.42
C ILE A 56 37.53 -24.78 -27.36
N ASN A 57 38.56 -25.50 -27.76
CA ASN A 57 38.81 -26.89 -27.37
C ASN A 57 39.88 -26.91 -26.26
N ASP A 58 39.85 -27.99 -25.49
CA ASP A 58 40.90 -28.52 -24.62
C ASP A 58 41.21 -27.81 -23.29
N LYS A 59 40.82 -28.48 -22.19
CA LYS A 59 41.79 -29.04 -21.24
C LYS A 59 41.17 -30.14 -20.37
N LYS A 60 41.66 -31.36 -20.60
CA LYS A 60 41.52 -32.53 -19.73
C LYS A 60 42.58 -32.52 -18.61
N SER A 61 42.14 -32.80 -17.38
CA SER A 61 42.92 -33.43 -16.31
C SER A 61 41.88 -34.01 -15.33
N GLY A 62 41.75 -35.31 -15.02
CA GLY A 62 42.72 -36.38 -15.04
C GLY A 62 43.37 -36.52 -13.66
N PHE A 63 42.66 -37.04 -12.65
CA PHE A 63 43.28 -37.70 -11.49
C PHE A 63 42.39 -38.82 -10.93
N ALA A 64 43.08 -39.91 -10.60
CA ALA A 64 42.57 -41.24 -10.35
C ALA A 64 42.29 -41.53 -8.86
N ASN A 65 41.48 -42.56 -8.65
CA ASN A 65 41.27 -43.26 -7.38
C ASN A 65 42.57 -43.87 -6.83
N ASN A 66 42.77 -43.81 -5.51
CA ASN A 66 42.97 -45.02 -4.69
C ASN A 66 43.03 -44.75 -3.16
N SER A 67 42.42 -45.72 -2.46
CA SER A 67 42.80 -46.37 -1.19
C SER A 67 42.72 -45.65 0.17
N SER A 68 41.81 -46.21 0.98
CA SER A 68 42.00 -46.84 2.30
C SER A 68 42.29 -45.99 3.57
N GLY A 69 41.42 -46.21 4.58
CA GLY A 69 41.89 -46.66 5.90
C GLY A 69 41.56 -45.80 7.12
N PHE A 70 40.64 -46.31 7.96
CA PHE A 70 40.59 -46.21 9.43
C PHE A 70 40.47 -44.83 10.13
N CYS A 71 39.33 -44.59 10.80
CA CYS A 71 39.24 -44.67 12.27
C CYS A 71 37.79 -44.46 12.78
N ASP A 72 37.37 -45.43 13.59
CA ASP A 72 36.58 -45.34 14.83
C ASP A 72 35.15 -44.77 14.85
N SER A 73 34.27 -45.74 15.08
CA SER A 73 32.94 -45.69 15.68
C SER A 73 32.78 -44.70 16.85
N ALA A 74 31.86 -43.75 16.67
CA ALA A 74 31.18 -43.02 17.74
C ALA A 74 29.73 -43.56 17.88
N PRO A 75 29.15 -43.56 19.10
CA PRO A 75 27.91 -44.26 19.38
C PRO A 75 26.71 -43.59 18.71
N SER A 76 25.89 -44.40 18.05
CA SER A 76 24.59 -44.02 17.52
C SER A 76 23.62 -43.72 18.66
N VAL A 77 23.50 -42.44 19.01
CA VAL A 77 22.38 -41.95 19.83
C VAL A 77 21.12 -42.11 18.99
N GLN A 78 20.25 -43.06 19.36
CA GLN A 78 18.90 -43.19 18.83
C GLN A 78 18.09 -41.94 19.21
N LEU A 79 18.13 -40.92 18.37
CA LEU A 79 17.18 -39.81 18.40
C LEU A 79 15.82 -40.34 17.92
N GLY A 80 14.90 -40.44 18.89
CA GLY A 80 13.54 -40.97 18.71
C GLY A 80 12.80 -40.37 17.52
N GLY A 81 12.00 -41.24 16.87
CA GLY A 81 11.35 -41.06 15.57
C GLY A 81 10.42 -39.87 15.37
N LYS A 82 10.30 -38.92 16.31
CA LYS A 82 9.50 -37.70 16.14
C LYS A 82 10.21 -36.61 15.33
N LYS A 83 11.56 -36.55 15.32
CA LYS A 83 12.30 -35.50 14.56
C LYS A 83 12.29 -35.71 13.04
N ARG A 84 12.05 -36.94 12.55
CA ARG A 84 12.00 -37.23 11.10
C ARG A 84 10.72 -36.72 10.42
N CYS A 85 9.64 -36.46 11.17
CA CYS A 85 8.39 -35.97 10.59
C CYS A 85 8.47 -34.47 10.27
N CYS A 86 8.99 -33.65 11.20
CA CYS A 86 9.13 -32.21 10.98
C CYS A 86 10.07 -31.87 9.82
N LEU A 87 11.16 -32.63 9.64
CA LEU A 87 12.10 -32.40 8.53
C LEU A 87 11.46 -32.67 7.16
N LYS A 88 10.60 -33.69 7.06
CA LYS A 88 9.88 -34.00 5.81
C LYS A 88 8.84 -32.93 5.48
N LEU A 89 8.12 -32.42 6.48
CA LEU A 89 7.15 -31.35 6.30
C LEU A 89 7.82 -30.03 5.88
N LEU A 90 8.95 -29.68 6.51
CA LEU A 90 9.74 -28.51 6.13
C LEU A 90 10.25 -28.61 4.68
N LEU A 91 10.79 -29.76 4.28
CA LEU A 91 11.25 -29.98 2.91
C LEU A 91 10.11 -29.95 1.87
N LEU A 92 8.92 -30.41 2.25
CA LEU A 92 7.72 -30.32 1.40
C LEU A 92 7.30 -28.84 1.20
N ILE A 93 7.26 -28.06 2.28
CA ILE A 93 6.91 -26.63 2.23
C ILE A 93 7.94 -25.86 1.38
N ILE A 94 9.24 -26.10 1.58
CA ILE A 94 10.31 -25.49 0.78
C ILE A 94 10.17 -25.90 -0.70
N SER A 95 9.85 -27.16 -1.01
CA SER A 95 9.61 -27.63 -2.38
C SER A 95 8.42 -26.92 -3.03
N ILE A 96 7.32 -26.71 -2.29
CA ILE A 96 6.14 -25.97 -2.77
C ILE A 96 6.49 -24.50 -3.03
N ILE A 97 7.21 -23.85 -2.11
CA ILE A 97 7.65 -22.45 -2.28
C ILE A 97 8.58 -22.31 -3.49
N LEU A 98 9.52 -23.25 -3.68
CA LEU A 98 10.40 -23.28 -4.85
C LEU A 98 9.62 -23.52 -6.15
N LEU A 99 8.60 -24.38 -6.13
CA LEU A 99 7.71 -24.60 -7.27
C LEU A 99 6.92 -23.34 -7.64
N ILE A 100 6.34 -22.63 -6.66
CA ILE A 100 5.63 -21.37 -6.88
C ILE A 100 6.59 -20.30 -7.43
N SER A 101 7.77 -20.17 -6.82
CA SER A 101 8.81 -19.22 -7.26
C SER A 101 9.33 -19.53 -8.67
N LEU A 102 9.50 -20.81 -9.01
CA LEU A 102 9.88 -21.24 -10.36
C LEU A 102 8.77 -20.99 -11.37
N PHE A 103 7.50 -21.17 -10.99
CA PHE A 103 6.35 -20.86 -11.85
C PHE A 103 6.25 -19.35 -12.15
N GLU A 104 6.44 -18.50 -11.14
CA GLU A 104 6.49 -17.05 -11.31
C GLU A 104 7.69 -16.62 -12.18
N LYS A 105 8.87 -17.20 -11.94
CA LYS A 105 10.09 -16.87 -12.70
C LYS A 105 10.02 -17.33 -14.16
N HIS A 106 9.47 -18.51 -14.45
CA HIS A 106 9.27 -18.98 -15.82
C HIS A 106 8.15 -18.22 -16.55
N SER A 107 7.13 -17.75 -15.83
CA SER A 107 6.08 -16.87 -16.39
C SER A 107 6.65 -15.52 -16.82
N LEU A 108 7.60 -14.98 -16.06
CA LEU A 108 8.23 -13.69 -16.37
C LEU A 108 9.25 -13.79 -17.51
N HIS A 109 10.06 -14.85 -17.59
CA HIS A 109 11.18 -14.90 -18.55
C HIS A 109 10.78 -15.13 -20.02
N ASN A 110 9.52 -15.51 -20.30
CA ASN A 110 9.02 -15.65 -21.68
C ASN A 110 8.30 -14.39 -22.19
N ARG A 111 8.25 -13.29 -21.42
CA ARG A 111 7.59 -12.04 -21.82
C ARG A 111 8.47 -11.09 -22.66
N ASP A 112 9.79 -11.29 -22.72
CA ASP A 112 10.73 -10.32 -23.31
C ASP A 112 11.06 -10.52 -24.80
N ARG A 113 10.27 -11.32 -25.54
CA ARG A 113 10.28 -11.15 -27.01
C ARG A 113 9.51 -9.88 -27.34
N HIS A 114 10.18 -8.73 -27.19
CA HIS A 114 9.68 -7.43 -27.59
C HIS A 114 9.25 -7.49 -29.06
N PHE A 115 7.94 -7.48 -29.27
CA PHE A 115 7.38 -7.23 -30.59
C PHE A 115 7.63 -5.76 -30.90
N ASN A 116 8.65 -5.49 -31.71
CA ASN A 116 9.01 -4.14 -32.17
C ASN A 116 7.91 -3.45 -33.01
N SER A 117 6.76 -4.09 -33.24
CA SER A 117 5.63 -3.47 -33.90
C SER A 117 4.88 -2.53 -32.97
N LYS A 118 5.30 -1.24 -32.96
CA LYS A 118 4.48 -0.18 -32.36
C LYS A 118 3.11 -0.16 -33.05
N PRO A 119 1.98 -0.19 -32.32
CA PRO A 119 0.65 -0.13 -32.91
C PRO A 119 0.44 1.21 -33.62
N LYS A 120 -0.06 1.18 -34.86
CA LYS A 120 -0.16 2.35 -35.76
C LYS A 120 -1.55 2.54 -36.37
N PHE A 121 -2.34 1.47 -36.47
CA PHE A 121 -3.62 1.52 -37.15
C PHE A 121 -4.72 1.89 -36.14
N PRO A 122 -5.41 3.03 -36.28
CA PRO A 122 -6.50 3.38 -35.38
C PRO A 122 -7.68 2.41 -35.55
N TRP A 123 -8.29 2.02 -34.44
CA TRP A 123 -9.55 1.27 -34.47
C TRP A 123 -10.68 2.14 -35.04
N LYS A 124 -11.57 1.55 -35.84
CA LYS A 124 -12.58 2.28 -36.63
C LYS A 124 -13.93 2.47 -35.93
N GLY A 125 -14.12 1.92 -34.74
CA GLY A 125 -15.39 2.05 -34.02
C GLY A 125 -15.52 3.35 -33.23
N SER A 126 -16.55 3.44 -32.40
CA SER A 126 -16.88 4.65 -31.63
C SER A 126 -15.80 4.99 -30.60
N THR A 127 -15.27 6.20 -30.67
CA THR A 127 -14.20 6.65 -29.76
C THR A 127 -14.66 7.65 -28.71
N ASN A 128 -15.88 8.16 -28.79
CA ASN A 128 -16.36 9.19 -27.86
C ASN A 128 -17.69 8.76 -27.27
N PHE A 129 -17.77 8.74 -25.95
CA PHE A 129 -18.96 8.37 -25.19
C PHE A 129 -19.25 9.46 -24.17
N THR A 130 -20.53 9.64 -23.84
CA THR A 130 -20.94 10.65 -22.85
C THR A 130 -22.13 10.14 -22.08
N PHE A 131 -22.21 10.45 -20.79
CA PHE A 131 -23.39 10.18 -19.98
C PHE A 131 -23.66 11.31 -19.00
N ASP A 132 -24.93 11.48 -18.64
CA ASP A 132 -25.38 12.49 -17.69
C ASP A 132 -25.13 11.99 -16.26
N PRO A 133 -24.28 12.67 -15.45
CA PRO A 133 -24.02 12.27 -14.07
C PRO A 133 -25.25 12.41 -13.15
N ASP A 134 -26.30 13.14 -13.56
CA ASP A 134 -27.55 13.21 -12.80
C ASP A 134 -28.40 11.94 -12.99
N LEU A 135 -28.24 11.24 -14.12
CA LEU A 135 -28.92 9.97 -14.43
C LEU A 135 -28.10 8.75 -13.98
N PHE A 136 -26.79 8.80 -14.15
CA PHE A 136 -25.89 7.70 -13.81
C PHE A 136 -24.86 8.17 -12.78
N LYS A 137 -25.09 7.79 -11.52
CA LYS A 137 -24.19 8.11 -10.42
C LYS A 137 -22.98 7.17 -10.33
N ASN A 138 -23.02 6.04 -11.04
CA ASN A 138 -21.99 5.01 -10.99
C ASN A 138 -21.35 4.81 -12.36
N PHE A 139 -20.03 4.71 -12.41
CA PHE A 139 -19.27 4.44 -13.63
C PHE A 139 -18.39 3.20 -13.48
N GLN A 140 -18.45 2.30 -14.46
CA GLN A 140 -17.57 1.14 -14.55
C GLN A 140 -16.80 1.11 -15.89
N LEU A 141 -15.49 0.86 -15.81
CA LEU A 141 -14.64 0.59 -16.96
C LEU A 141 -14.03 -0.81 -16.85
N ASP A 142 -14.36 -1.68 -17.81
CA ASP A 142 -13.75 -2.99 -17.94
C ASP A 142 -12.89 -3.03 -19.21
N ILE A 143 -11.61 -3.35 -19.06
CA ILE A 143 -10.72 -3.59 -20.22
C ILE A 143 -10.21 -5.03 -20.12
N ASN A 144 -10.78 -5.90 -20.95
CA ASN A 144 -10.53 -7.33 -20.97
C ASN A 144 -9.73 -7.73 -22.21
N GLY A 145 -8.98 -8.83 -22.09
CA GLY A 145 -8.18 -9.39 -23.17
C GLY A 145 -6.70 -9.00 -23.10
N TYR A 146 -5.96 -9.29 -24.15
CA TYR A 146 -4.53 -8.99 -24.24
C TYR A 146 -4.30 -7.55 -24.69
N LEU A 147 -3.61 -6.77 -23.85
CA LEU A 147 -3.11 -5.43 -24.16
C LEU A 147 -1.59 -5.41 -24.03
N THR A 148 -0.93 -4.70 -24.95
CA THR A 148 0.52 -4.46 -24.86
C THR A 148 0.82 -3.33 -23.88
N ASP A 149 0.04 -2.26 -23.93
CA ASP A 149 0.12 -1.12 -23.03
C ASP A 149 -1.24 -0.40 -23.01
N GLY A 150 -1.62 0.12 -21.85
CA GLY A 150 -2.92 0.74 -21.62
C GLY A 150 -2.77 1.96 -20.72
N HIS A 151 -3.55 3.00 -20.97
CA HIS A 151 -3.51 4.25 -20.19
C HIS A 151 -4.93 4.71 -19.91
N VAL A 152 -5.27 4.94 -18.65
CA VAL A 152 -6.53 5.56 -18.23
C VAL A 152 -6.17 6.85 -17.54
N ILE A 153 -6.66 7.96 -18.07
CA ILE A 153 -6.46 9.30 -17.51
C ILE A 153 -7.81 9.80 -17.04
N ILE A 154 -7.90 10.18 -15.77
CA ILE A 154 -9.11 10.73 -15.17
C ILE A 154 -8.87 12.19 -14.85
N SER A 155 -9.70 13.08 -15.35
CA SER A 155 -9.55 14.51 -15.12
C SER A 155 -10.88 15.22 -15.00
N ARG A 156 -10.83 16.53 -14.74
CA ARG A 156 -11.99 17.41 -14.73
C ARG A 156 -11.93 18.45 -15.82
N SER A 157 -13.10 18.82 -16.34
CA SER A 157 -13.24 19.82 -17.41
C SER A 157 -14.27 20.88 -17.02
N SER A 158 -13.88 22.16 -17.14
CA SER A 158 -14.79 23.30 -16.96
C SER A 158 -15.78 23.47 -18.11
N LYS A 159 -15.51 22.84 -19.26
CA LYS A 159 -16.35 22.92 -20.46
C LYS A 159 -17.37 21.80 -20.53
N ALA A 160 -17.12 20.69 -19.84
CA ALA A 160 -18.00 19.52 -19.85
C ALA A 160 -19.21 19.76 -18.96
N LYS A 161 -20.41 19.47 -19.49
CA LYS A 161 -21.67 19.40 -18.71
C LYS A 161 -21.97 17.98 -18.25
N ASN A 162 -21.60 17.01 -19.08
CA ASN A 162 -21.75 15.58 -18.88
C ASN A 162 -20.38 14.96 -18.61
N VAL A 163 -20.34 13.73 -18.11
CA VAL A 163 -19.09 12.96 -18.09
C VAL A 163 -18.79 12.55 -19.53
N THR A 164 -17.57 12.83 -20.01
CA THR A 164 -17.13 12.45 -21.35
C THR A 164 -16.01 11.43 -21.28
N ILE A 165 -16.02 10.46 -22.19
CA ILE A 165 -15.03 9.40 -22.27
C ILE A 165 -14.51 9.36 -23.70
N ASP A 166 -13.24 9.71 -23.87
CA ASP A 166 -12.54 9.67 -25.15
C ASP A 166 -11.62 8.44 -25.17
N THR A 167 -11.80 7.53 -26.13
CA THR A 167 -10.99 6.32 -26.29
C THR A 167 -10.12 6.42 -27.53
N LYS A 168 -8.86 6.03 -27.40
CA LYS A 168 -7.90 5.92 -28.50
C LYS A 168 -7.33 4.52 -28.50
N ILE A 169 -7.72 3.73 -29.49
CA ILE A 169 -7.26 2.36 -29.65
C ILE A 169 -6.38 2.27 -30.90
N LEU A 170 -5.14 1.80 -30.74
CA LEU A 170 -4.20 1.56 -31.83
C LEU A 170 -3.89 0.08 -31.93
N LEU A 171 -3.80 -0.41 -33.17
CA LEU A 171 -3.59 -1.81 -33.51
C LEU A 171 -2.27 -1.98 -34.27
N SER A 172 -1.58 -3.11 -34.09
CA SER A 172 -0.40 -3.46 -34.88
C SER A 172 -0.72 -3.83 -36.34
N SER A 173 -1.96 -4.25 -36.62
CA SER A 173 -2.39 -4.68 -37.95
C SER A 173 -3.86 -4.31 -38.20
N PRO A 174 -4.26 -3.94 -39.44
CA PRO A 174 -5.67 -3.72 -39.80
C PRO A 174 -6.56 -4.95 -39.61
N HIS A 175 -6.00 -6.16 -39.59
CA HIS A 175 -6.77 -7.38 -39.35
C HIS A 175 -7.29 -7.49 -37.92
N LEU A 176 -6.76 -6.71 -36.97
CA LEU A 176 -7.19 -6.69 -35.57
C LEU A 176 -8.48 -5.88 -35.33
N GLN A 177 -9.06 -5.25 -36.36
CA GLN A 177 -10.26 -4.41 -36.21
C GLN A 177 -11.45 -5.19 -35.66
N ASP A 178 -11.67 -6.39 -36.18
CA ASP A 178 -12.80 -7.26 -35.81
C ASP A 178 -12.59 -7.97 -34.46
N PHE A 179 -11.41 -7.78 -33.87
CA PHE A 179 -10.96 -8.41 -32.64
C PHE A 179 -10.99 -7.47 -31.43
N VAL A 180 -11.34 -6.20 -31.66
CA VAL A 180 -11.60 -5.24 -30.61
C VAL A 180 -13.06 -4.84 -30.67
N ASN A 181 -13.75 -5.04 -29.54
CA ASN A 181 -15.13 -4.64 -29.37
C ASN A 181 -15.21 -3.64 -28.21
N VAL A 182 -15.83 -2.48 -28.46
CA VAL A 182 -16.14 -1.50 -27.42
C VAL A 182 -17.66 -1.40 -27.32
N ALA A 183 -18.19 -1.68 -26.14
CA ALA A 183 -19.62 -1.64 -25.86
C ALA A 183 -19.89 -0.78 -24.63
N THR A 184 -21.05 -0.12 -24.63
CA THR A 184 -21.57 0.59 -23.48
C THR A 184 -22.82 -0.11 -22.95
N TYR A 185 -23.04 -0.05 -21.64
CA TYR A 185 -24.23 -0.57 -20.99
C TYR A 185 -24.77 0.44 -19.97
N GLU A 186 -26.07 0.71 -20.05
CA GLU A 186 -26.78 1.66 -19.20
C GLU A 186 -27.78 0.89 -18.35
N ASP A 187 -27.61 0.93 -17.04
CA ASP A 187 -28.52 0.33 -16.07
C ASP A 187 -29.14 1.42 -15.20
N LEU A 188 -30.35 1.83 -15.55
CA LEU A 188 -31.10 2.86 -14.82
C LEU A 188 -31.54 2.40 -13.44
N ALA A 189 -31.67 1.08 -13.19
CA ALA A 189 -32.09 0.58 -11.89
C ALA A 189 -30.97 0.73 -10.85
N THR A 190 -29.72 0.61 -11.29
CA THR A 190 -28.53 0.83 -10.45
C THR A 190 -27.82 2.16 -10.73
N GLU A 191 -28.43 3.03 -11.55
CA GLU A 191 -27.86 4.31 -11.99
C GLU A 191 -26.41 4.16 -12.49
N LYS A 192 -26.12 3.08 -13.23
CA LYS A 192 -24.76 2.70 -13.64
C LYS A 192 -24.55 2.80 -15.14
N PHE A 193 -23.50 3.50 -15.52
CA PHE A 193 -22.96 3.49 -16.88
C PHE A 193 -21.70 2.61 -16.93
N SER A 194 -21.62 1.68 -17.87
CA SER A 194 -20.46 0.80 -18.03
C SER A 194 -19.87 0.94 -19.44
N LEU A 195 -18.54 1.06 -19.53
CA LEU A 195 -17.77 0.97 -20.77
C LEU A 195 -16.93 -0.31 -20.73
N ILE A 196 -17.12 -1.19 -21.71
CA ILE A 196 -16.44 -2.48 -21.81
C ILE A 196 -15.63 -2.50 -23.10
N ILE A 197 -14.30 -2.63 -22.97
CA ILE A 197 -13.36 -2.80 -24.07
C ILE A 197 -12.86 -4.23 -24.02
N ASN A 198 -13.27 -5.06 -24.97
CA ASN A 198 -12.82 -6.43 -25.11
C ASN A 198 -11.84 -6.54 -26.28
N SER A 199 -10.66 -7.09 -26.03
CA SER A 199 -9.73 -7.54 -27.06
C SER A 199 -9.60 -9.08 -27.06
N LEU A 200 -8.84 -9.61 -28.02
CA LEU A 200 -8.54 -11.04 -28.11
C LEU A 200 -8.00 -11.63 -26.80
N SER A 201 -8.42 -12.87 -26.51
CA SER A 201 -7.77 -13.68 -25.49
C SER A 201 -6.38 -14.14 -25.96
N TYR A 202 -5.49 -14.37 -24.99
CA TYR A 202 -4.07 -14.68 -25.19
C TYR A 202 -3.78 -15.86 -26.13
N GLU A 203 -4.71 -16.80 -26.28
CA GLU A 203 -4.49 -18.06 -26.99
C GLU A 203 -4.41 -17.92 -28.53
N GLY A 204 -4.89 -16.80 -29.10
CA GLY A 204 -5.06 -16.68 -30.55
C GLY A 204 -3.88 -16.09 -31.32
N MET A 205 -3.13 -15.12 -30.77
CA MET A 205 -2.16 -14.35 -31.55
C MET A 205 -1.01 -13.80 -30.71
N ARG A 206 0.14 -14.50 -30.71
CA ARG A 206 1.37 -14.01 -30.09
C ARG A 206 1.89 -12.69 -30.68
N GLN A 207 1.37 -12.22 -31.82
CA GLN A 207 1.86 -11.04 -32.54
C GLN A 207 0.91 -9.84 -32.51
N ALA A 208 -0.22 -9.92 -31.79
CA ALA A 208 -1.16 -8.80 -31.70
C ALA A 208 -0.66 -7.78 -30.68
N CYS A 209 -0.35 -6.55 -31.13
CA CYS A 209 -0.12 -5.44 -30.22
C CYS A 209 -1.31 -4.48 -30.28
N ILE A 210 -1.96 -4.32 -29.13
CA ILE A 210 -3.12 -3.44 -28.97
C ILE A 210 -2.78 -2.46 -27.87
N PHE A 211 -2.89 -1.18 -28.20
CA PHE A 211 -2.75 -0.07 -27.26
C PHE A 211 -4.12 0.56 -27.03
N VAL A 212 -4.47 0.79 -25.78
CA VAL A 212 -5.74 1.42 -25.40
C VAL A 212 -5.46 2.61 -24.49
N GLN A 213 -5.92 3.79 -24.89
CA GLN A 213 -5.95 4.97 -24.04
C GLN A 213 -7.41 5.39 -23.82
N VAL A 214 -7.78 5.64 -22.57
CA VAL A 214 -9.11 6.13 -22.20
C VAL A 214 -8.94 7.39 -21.37
N GLU A 215 -9.54 8.49 -21.81
CA GLU A 215 -9.54 9.76 -21.10
C GLU A 215 -10.97 10.05 -20.61
N ILE A 216 -11.14 10.12 -19.29
CA ILE A 216 -12.43 10.32 -18.63
C ILE A 216 -12.44 11.72 -18.04
N LYS A 217 -13.34 12.58 -18.50
CA LYS A 217 -13.47 13.97 -18.03
C LYS A 217 -14.78 14.17 -17.29
N PHE A 218 -14.69 14.47 -16.00
CA PHE A 218 -15.84 14.87 -15.19
C PHE A 218 -16.09 16.39 -15.27
N PRO A 219 -17.35 16.86 -15.23
CA PRO A 219 -17.65 18.28 -15.10
C PRO A 219 -17.05 18.90 -13.83
N LYS A 220 -16.42 20.09 -13.91
CA LYS A 220 -15.97 20.81 -12.70
C LYS A 220 -17.11 21.27 -11.78
N SER A 221 -18.34 21.35 -12.31
CA SER A 221 -19.55 21.63 -11.53
C SER A 221 -19.96 20.43 -10.65
N LEU A 222 -19.59 19.21 -11.02
CA LEU A 222 -19.92 18.00 -10.27
C LEU A 222 -19.07 17.93 -9.01
N LYS A 223 -19.71 17.94 -7.84
CA LYS A 223 -19.04 17.92 -6.52
C LYS A 223 -19.00 16.55 -5.89
N ASN A 224 -20.04 15.75 -6.11
CA ASN A 224 -20.12 14.39 -5.60
C ASN A 224 -20.47 13.46 -6.76
N PHE A 225 -19.94 12.25 -6.73
CA PHE A 225 -20.30 11.17 -7.64
C PHE A 225 -20.41 9.87 -6.85
N GLY A 226 -21.13 8.88 -7.36
CA GLY A 226 -21.25 7.58 -6.71
C GLY A 226 -19.97 6.76 -6.90
N ASP A 227 -20.12 5.56 -7.45
CA ASP A 227 -19.04 4.59 -7.54
C ASP A 227 -18.21 4.79 -8.82
N LEU A 228 -16.88 4.72 -8.68
CA LEU A 228 -15.91 4.68 -9.77
C LEU A 228 -15.16 3.34 -9.73
N SER A 229 -15.49 2.44 -10.66
CA SER A 229 -14.99 1.06 -10.65
C SER A 229 -14.21 0.70 -11.91
N PHE A 230 -12.96 0.30 -11.79
CA PHE A 230 -12.12 -0.11 -12.91
C PHE A 230 -11.63 -1.54 -12.74
N ASN A 231 -11.73 -2.34 -13.80
CA ASN A 231 -11.15 -3.66 -13.88
C ASN A 231 -10.36 -3.77 -15.20
N THR A 232 -9.04 -3.68 -15.11
CA THR A 232 -8.19 -3.57 -16.30
C THR A 232 -6.91 -4.38 -16.17
N LEU A 233 -6.30 -4.69 -17.30
CA LEU A 233 -5.04 -5.41 -17.41
C LEU A 233 -4.01 -4.52 -18.12
N ASN A 234 -2.74 -4.56 -17.69
CA ASN A 234 -1.63 -3.85 -18.32
C ASN A 234 -1.93 -2.36 -18.58
N THR A 235 -2.72 -1.72 -17.72
CA THR A 235 -3.24 -0.37 -17.95
C THR A 235 -2.83 0.56 -16.81
N LYS A 236 -2.03 1.57 -17.11
CA LYS A 236 -1.62 2.61 -16.17
C LYS A 236 -2.81 3.50 -15.86
N ILE A 237 -2.98 3.87 -14.60
CA ILE A 237 -3.98 4.87 -14.21
C ILE A 237 -3.27 6.13 -13.75
N ALA A 238 -3.70 7.25 -14.30
CA ALA A 238 -3.36 8.59 -13.84
C ALA A 238 -4.62 9.37 -13.49
N THR A 239 -4.57 10.21 -12.45
CA THR A 239 -5.59 11.22 -12.19
C THR A 239 -4.98 12.61 -12.23
N GLU A 240 -5.76 13.60 -12.66
CA GLU A 240 -5.33 14.99 -12.83
C GLU A 240 -6.46 15.94 -12.40
N ASP A 241 -6.15 16.98 -11.62
CA ASP A 241 -7.12 18.05 -11.29
C ASP A 241 -8.42 17.50 -10.66
N MET A 242 -8.31 16.52 -9.76
CA MET A 242 -9.46 15.86 -9.12
C MET A 242 -10.02 16.60 -7.90
N GLU A 243 -9.33 17.64 -7.43
CA GLU A 243 -9.68 18.42 -6.24
C GLU A 243 -11.14 18.89 -6.25
N GLY A 244 -11.94 18.52 -5.24
CA GLY A 244 -13.33 18.97 -5.10
C GLY A 244 -14.34 18.20 -5.96
N LEU A 245 -14.00 16.99 -6.39
CA LEU A 245 -14.93 15.93 -6.76
C LEU A 245 -14.74 14.76 -5.79
N ILE A 246 -15.78 14.45 -5.02
CA ILE A 246 -15.77 13.37 -4.03
C ILE A 246 -16.55 12.17 -4.56
N PHE A 247 -15.91 11.00 -4.61
CA PHE A 247 -16.58 9.75 -4.92
C PHE A 247 -17.17 9.11 -3.66
N GLU A 248 -18.30 8.42 -3.76
CA GLU A 248 -18.77 7.56 -2.68
C GLU A 248 -17.78 6.40 -2.51
N LYS A 249 -17.43 5.75 -3.62
CA LYS A 249 -16.51 4.62 -3.63
C LYS A 249 -15.60 4.60 -4.85
N VAL A 250 -14.33 4.36 -4.64
CA VAL A 250 -13.37 4.00 -5.69
C VAL A 250 -13.00 2.53 -5.54
N LYS A 251 -13.14 1.75 -6.61
CA LYS A 251 -12.75 0.33 -6.63
C LYS A 251 -11.95 0.01 -7.88
N TRP A 252 -10.64 -0.14 -7.77
CA TRP A 252 -9.77 -0.44 -8.90
C TRP A 252 -9.08 -1.79 -8.74
N THR A 253 -9.18 -2.63 -9.76
CA THR A 253 -8.45 -3.90 -9.88
C THR A 253 -7.62 -3.84 -11.15
N ILE A 254 -6.32 -3.62 -11.00
CA ILE A 254 -5.40 -3.35 -12.10
C ILE A 254 -4.30 -4.40 -12.12
N LEU A 255 -4.39 -5.34 -13.05
CA LEU A 255 -3.34 -6.35 -13.14
C LEU A 255 -2.16 -5.76 -13.95
N ASP A 256 -0.96 -5.94 -13.41
CA ASP A 256 0.32 -5.69 -14.09
C ASP A 256 0.63 -4.22 -14.50
N SER A 257 0.04 -3.21 -13.85
CA SER A 257 0.38 -1.80 -14.14
C SER A 257 0.32 -0.85 -12.95
N TYR A 258 1.08 0.23 -13.01
CA TYR A 258 1.22 1.22 -11.94
C TYR A 258 0.05 2.21 -11.89
N ILE A 259 -0.23 2.66 -10.68
CA ILE A 259 -1.26 3.65 -10.37
C ILE A 259 -0.58 4.88 -9.80
N GLN A 260 -0.87 6.02 -10.39
CA GLN A 260 -0.40 7.32 -9.91
C GLN A 260 -1.60 8.25 -9.79
N THR A 261 -1.82 8.80 -8.61
CA THR A 261 -2.96 9.69 -8.36
C THR A 261 -2.51 11.08 -7.90
N ASP A 262 -3.31 12.06 -8.28
CA ASP A 262 -3.24 13.44 -7.81
C ASP A 262 -4.61 13.80 -7.22
N ASN A 263 -4.64 13.91 -5.90
CA ASN A 263 -5.78 14.37 -5.08
C ASN A 263 -7.08 13.61 -5.33
N LEU A 264 -7.02 12.27 -5.35
CA LEU A 264 -8.21 11.44 -5.48
C LEU A 264 -9.01 11.45 -4.18
N GLN A 265 -10.23 11.99 -4.20
CA GLN A 265 -11.08 12.12 -3.01
C GLN A 265 -12.24 11.13 -3.05
N ALA A 266 -12.38 10.29 -2.02
CA ALA A 266 -13.53 9.40 -1.90
C ALA A 266 -13.87 9.10 -0.45
N ARG A 267 -15.08 8.59 -0.19
CA ARG A 267 -15.40 8.10 1.16
C ARG A 267 -14.72 6.76 1.40
N GLN A 268 -14.79 5.86 0.43
CA GLN A 268 -14.15 4.54 0.46
C GLN A 268 -13.24 4.34 -0.74
N ILE A 269 -12.01 3.85 -0.52
CA ILE A 269 -11.05 3.55 -1.59
C ILE A 269 -10.57 2.10 -1.42
N ASN A 270 -10.72 1.30 -2.47
CA ASN A 270 -10.23 -0.08 -2.53
C ASN A 270 -9.44 -0.27 -3.82
N ILE A 271 -8.11 -0.30 -3.73
CA ILE A 271 -7.24 -0.43 -4.89
C ILE A 271 -6.38 -1.69 -4.75
N TYR A 272 -6.44 -2.53 -5.78
CA TYR A 272 -5.57 -3.67 -5.96
C TYR A 272 -4.72 -3.47 -7.22
N SER A 273 -3.40 -3.62 -7.09
CA SER A 273 -2.48 -3.63 -8.23
C SER A 273 -1.33 -4.62 -8.05
N ASN A 274 -0.90 -5.29 -9.12
CA ASN A 274 0.36 -6.06 -9.07
C ASN A 274 1.62 -5.17 -9.14
N ARG A 275 1.46 -3.87 -9.40
CA ARG A 275 2.55 -2.89 -9.49
C ARG A 275 2.33 -1.77 -8.47
N GLN A 276 3.17 -0.75 -8.56
CA GLN A 276 3.23 0.33 -7.59
C GLN A 276 1.90 1.08 -7.51
N ILE A 277 1.49 1.38 -6.28
CA ILE A 277 0.42 2.33 -5.97
C ILE A 277 1.09 3.57 -5.40
N SER A 278 0.83 4.72 -6.01
CA SER A 278 1.43 5.99 -5.59
C SER A 278 0.52 7.19 -5.78
N GLY A 279 0.81 8.27 -5.06
CA GLY A 279 0.11 9.55 -5.22
C GLY A 279 -0.55 10.08 -3.95
N SER A 280 -1.43 11.06 -4.12
CA SER A 280 -2.17 11.67 -3.02
C SER A 280 -3.67 11.32 -3.04
N TYR A 281 -4.19 11.03 -1.85
CA TYR A 281 -5.57 10.59 -1.64
C TYR A 281 -6.21 11.37 -0.49
N SER A 282 -7.54 11.56 -0.54
CA SER A 282 -8.29 12.02 0.62
C SER A 282 -9.45 11.07 0.90
N VAL A 283 -9.53 10.57 2.14
CA VAL A 283 -10.50 9.54 2.53
C VAL A 283 -11.29 9.93 3.78
N SER A 284 -12.58 9.60 3.83
CA SER A 284 -13.42 9.92 5.00
C SER A 284 -13.91 8.70 5.80
N ASP A 285 -13.87 7.49 5.23
CA ASP A 285 -14.44 6.28 5.85
C ASP A 285 -13.46 5.12 5.87
N SER A 286 -13.00 4.63 4.72
CA SER A 286 -12.03 3.51 4.68
C SER A 286 -11.12 3.50 3.47
N LEU A 287 -9.90 2.99 3.69
CA LEU A 287 -8.85 2.86 2.69
C LEU A 287 -8.30 1.43 2.68
N THR A 288 -8.21 0.81 1.51
CA THR A 288 -7.50 -0.46 1.31
C THR A 288 -6.62 -0.39 0.09
N PHE A 289 -5.32 -0.53 0.29
CA PHE A 289 -4.33 -0.71 -0.77
C PHE A 289 -3.71 -2.08 -0.67
N GLN A 290 -3.74 -2.81 -1.78
CA GLN A 290 -3.17 -4.15 -1.85
C GLN A 290 -2.31 -4.30 -3.10
N THR A 291 -1.09 -4.79 -2.92
CA THR A 291 -0.23 -5.22 -4.02
C THR A 291 0.34 -6.60 -3.82
N SER A 292 0.69 -7.29 -4.90
CA SER A 292 1.40 -8.57 -4.78
C SER A 292 2.89 -8.36 -4.53
N ASN A 293 3.55 -7.50 -5.30
CA ASN A 293 5.02 -7.41 -5.34
C ASN A 293 5.54 -6.00 -5.63
N ALA A 294 4.86 -4.97 -5.14
CA ALA A 294 5.21 -3.62 -5.51
C ALA A 294 4.99 -2.61 -4.39
N LYS A 295 5.75 -1.51 -4.47
CA LYS A 295 5.75 -0.45 -3.47
C LYS A 295 4.36 0.19 -3.34
N ILE A 296 3.97 0.46 -2.11
CA ILE A 296 2.90 1.41 -1.79
C ILE A 296 3.61 2.69 -1.32
N ASP A 297 3.39 3.81 -2.00
CA ASP A 297 4.06 5.08 -1.77
C ASP A 297 3.07 6.24 -1.85
N THR A 298 2.37 6.52 -0.74
CA THR A 298 1.18 7.38 -0.79
C THR A 298 1.14 8.41 0.32
N ILE A 299 0.55 9.56 0.01
CA ILE A 299 0.15 10.56 0.99
C ILE A 299 -1.36 10.51 1.09
N VAL A 300 -1.89 10.34 2.29
CA VAL A 300 -3.33 10.26 2.54
C VAL A 300 -3.70 11.36 3.52
N ASP A 301 -4.75 12.11 3.19
CA ASP A 301 -5.36 13.10 4.05
C ASP A 301 -6.77 12.66 4.47
N GLN A 302 -7.25 13.19 5.60
CA GLN A 302 -8.65 13.01 5.97
C GLN A 302 -9.54 13.95 5.15
N LEU A 303 -10.56 13.38 4.52
CA LEU A 303 -11.55 14.16 3.77
C LEU A 303 -12.58 14.79 4.72
N LEU A 304 -12.51 16.12 4.89
CA LEU A 304 -13.44 16.89 5.71
C LEU A 304 -14.76 17.14 4.98
N LEU A 305 -15.83 16.48 5.43
CA LEU A 305 -17.17 16.68 4.87
C LEU A 305 -17.90 17.78 5.66
N SER A 306 -18.17 18.92 5.00
CA SER A 306 -18.74 20.18 5.56
C SER A 306 -19.93 20.09 6.53
N ASN A 307 -20.61 18.94 6.65
CA ASN A 307 -21.81 18.75 7.47
C ASN A 307 -21.73 17.58 8.47
N LYS A 308 -20.59 16.90 8.60
CA LYS A 308 -20.41 15.85 9.61
C LYS A 308 -19.39 16.30 10.65
N ILE A 309 -19.67 15.97 11.92
CA ILE A 309 -18.65 15.94 12.96
C ILE A 309 -17.51 15.09 12.40
N ASN A 310 -16.27 15.60 12.49
CA ASN A 310 -15.07 14.92 12.03
C ASN A 310 -14.89 13.61 12.82
N SER A 311 -15.56 12.55 12.36
CA SER A 311 -15.32 11.19 12.82
C SER A 311 -13.98 10.75 12.25
N PRO A 312 -13.12 10.09 13.03
CA PRO A 312 -11.91 9.48 12.51
C PRO A 312 -12.26 8.52 11.36
N ILE A 313 -11.27 8.27 10.49
CA ILE A 313 -11.40 7.24 9.45
C ILE A 313 -11.56 5.89 10.15
N LYS A 314 -12.51 5.06 9.71
CA LYS A 314 -12.77 3.79 10.39
C LYS A 314 -11.62 2.80 10.21
N SER A 315 -11.13 2.66 8.98
CA SER A 315 -10.06 1.71 8.70
C SER A 315 -9.12 2.14 7.59
N ILE A 316 -7.83 1.93 7.83
CA ILE A 316 -6.79 2.00 6.81
C ILE A 316 -6.09 0.65 6.80
N LYS A 317 -6.01 0.04 5.62
CA LYS A 317 -5.40 -1.27 5.42
C LYS A 317 -4.44 -1.27 4.24
N LEU A 318 -3.19 -1.64 4.48
CA LEU A 318 -2.10 -1.62 3.52
C LEU A 318 -1.45 -3.01 3.46
N GLU A 319 -1.44 -3.64 2.30
CA GLU A 319 -0.88 -4.99 2.14
C GLU A 319 0.03 -5.08 0.91
N THR A 320 1.22 -5.65 1.09
CA THR A 320 2.08 -6.04 -0.03
C THR A 320 2.97 -7.23 0.30
N THR A 321 3.20 -8.20 -0.58
CA THR A 321 4.04 -9.36 -0.21
C THR A 321 5.51 -8.96 -0.07
N ASN A 322 6.08 -8.25 -1.04
CA ASN A 322 7.53 -8.21 -1.25
C ASN A 322 8.13 -6.81 -1.40
N SER A 323 7.41 -5.76 -1.05
CA SER A 323 7.87 -4.38 -1.32
C SER A 323 7.55 -3.45 -0.17
N ALA A 324 8.18 -2.27 -0.17
CA ALA A 324 8.00 -1.33 0.91
C ALA A 324 6.60 -0.71 0.92
N ILE A 325 6.09 -0.46 2.12
CA ILE A 325 4.93 0.41 2.38
C ILE A 325 5.50 1.68 2.99
N ILE A 326 5.40 2.79 2.26
CA ILE A 326 5.93 4.09 2.67
C ILE A 326 4.82 5.12 2.50
N GLY A 327 4.66 6.02 3.48
CA GLY A 327 3.70 7.09 3.31
C GLY A 327 3.36 7.87 4.56
N ILE A 328 2.50 8.86 4.36
CA ILE A 328 1.90 9.67 5.42
C ILE A 328 0.41 9.36 5.42
N TYR A 329 -0.13 9.05 6.59
CA TYR A 329 -1.52 8.67 6.74
C TYR A 329 -2.18 9.44 7.88
N PRO A 330 -3.47 9.79 7.76
CA PRO A 330 -4.20 10.37 8.85
C PRO A 330 -4.52 9.28 9.88
N TYR A 331 -4.84 9.72 11.08
CA TYR A 331 -5.38 8.88 12.12
C TYR A 331 -6.64 8.10 11.71
N SER A 332 -6.74 6.84 12.14
CA SER A 332 -7.91 5.97 11.96
C SER A 332 -8.22 5.11 13.20
N GLU A 333 -9.47 4.66 13.34
CA GLU A 333 -9.92 3.75 14.42
C GLU A 333 -9.20 2.38 14.32
N SER A 334 -8.92 1.93 13.10
CA SER A 334 -8.11 0.75 12.81
C SER A 334 -7.09 1.07 11.72
N PHE A 335 -5.82 0.73 11.96
CA PHE A 335 -4.73 0.88 11.01
C PHE A 335 -3.94 -0.42 10.92
N GLU A 336 -3.95 -1.05 9.76
CA GLU A 336 -3.24 -2.30 9.49
C GLU A 336 -2.24 -2.10 8.34
N ALA A 337 -0.97 -2.44 8.56
CA ALA A 337 0.02 -2.52 7.49
C ALA A 337 0.76 -3.85 7.55
N HIS A 338 0.78 -4.59 6.44
CA HIS A 338 1.38 -5.91 6.37
C HIS A 338 2.27 -6.08 5.14
N THR A 339 3.46 -6.62 5.35
CA THR A 339 4.28 -7.15 4.26
C THR A 339 5.08 -8.38 4.67
N THR A 340 5.56 -9.20 3.74
CA THR A 340 6.45 -10.32 4.10
C THR A 340 7.92 -9.86 4.11
N ASN A 341 8.34 -9.15 3.07
CA ASN A 341 9.76 -8.84 2.85
C ASN A 341 10.09 -7.35 2.73
N GLY A 342 9.09 -6.47 2.66
CA GLY A 342 9.32 -5.04 2.52
C GLY A 342 9.45 -4.31 3.84
N GLU A 343 10.06 -3.13 3.80
CA GLU A 343 10.04 -2.18 4.91
C GLU A 343 8.64 -1.56 5.07
N ILE A 344 8.24 -1.29 6.31
CA ILE A 344 7.08 -0.46 6.65
C ILE A 344 7.63 0.84 7.24
N PHE A 345 7.50 1.96 6.53
CA PHE A 345 7.96 3.26 6.99
C PHE A 345 6.84 4.30 6.91
N LEU A 346 6.21 4.63 8.04
CA LEU A 346 4.96 5.38 8.05
C LEU A 346 4.99 6.56 9.02
N ASP A 347 4.41 7.68 8.60
CA ASP A 347 4.06 8.78 9.48
C ASP A 347 2.53 8.82 9.65
N ILE A 348 2.02 8.48 10.83
CA ILE A 348 0.60 8.61 11.18
C ILE A 348 0.40 9.93 11.92
N ILE A 349 -0.33 10.86 11.29
CA ILE A 349 -0.50 12.23 11.77
C ILE A 349 -1.91 12.48 12.35
N GLU A 350 -1.96 13.33 13.36
CA GLU A 350 -3.23 13.83 13.92
C GLU A 350 -3.95 14.74 12.90
N PRO A 351 -5.27 14.62 12.74
CA PRO A 351 -6.04 15.54 11.90
C PRO A 351 -5.98 16.97 12.44
N ASP A 352 -5.31 17.83 11.67
CA ASP A 352 -5.31 19.29 11.77
C ASP A 352 -4.79 19.90 13.09
N GLY A 353 -4.15 19.09 13.95
CA GLY A 353 -3.54 19.49 15.22
C GLY A 353 -4.51 20.09 16.26
N LYS A 354 -5.82 20.03 16.00
CA LYS A 354 -6.91 20.52 16.86
C LYS A 354 -8.26 19.90 16.49
N VAL A 355 -8.50 18.65 16.84
CA VAL A 355 -9.88 18.19 17.07
C VAL A 355 -9.87 17.32 18.31
N ALA A 356 -10.31 17.90 19.44
CA ALA A 356 -10.64 17.14 20.63
C ALA A 356 -11.69 16.08 20.25
N LEU A 357 -11.24 14.84 20.08
CA LEU A 357 -12.12 13.72 19.82
C LEU A 357 -13.02 13.58 21.04
N SER A 358 -14.34 13.69 20.84
CA SER A 358 -15.28 13.52 21.94
C SER A 358 -15.06 12.14 22.59
N LYS A 359 -15.08 12.08 23.92
CA LYS A 359 -14.78 10.96 24.85
C LYS A 359 -15.35 9.55 24.56
N ASN A 360 -16.04 9.34 23.45
CA ASN A 360 -16.72 8.10 23.08
C ASN A 360 -16.21 7.48 21.76
N HIS A 361 -15.09 7.92 21.21
CA HIS A 361 -14.54 7.26 20.02
C HIS A 361 -13.76 6.02 20.39
N GLU A 362 -13.89 4.96 19.60
CA GLU A 362 -13.11 3.74 19.75
C GLU A 362 -11.62 4.07 19.68
N ILE A 363 -10.89 3.42 20.58
CA ILE A 363 -9.46 3.61 20.76
C ILE A 363 -8.74 3.04 19.53
N PRO A 364 -7.82 3.80 18.92
CA PRO A 364 -7.19 3.44 17.67
C PRO A 364 -6.29 2.23 17.87
N ASN A 365 -6.38 1.28 16.94
CA ASN A 365 -5.52 0.11 16.94
C ASN A 365 -4.61 0.15 15.72
N ILE A 366 -3.30 0.30 15.94
CA ILE A 366 -2.28 0.24 14.91
C ILE A 366 -1.60 -1.13 14.98
N SER A 367 -1.63 -1.89 13.89
CA SER A 367 -1.02 -3.21 13.76
C SER A 367 -0.12 -3.25 12.53
N LEU A 368 1.17 -3.50 12.76
CA LEU A 368 2.22 -3.47 11.75
C LEU A 368 2.97 -4.80 11.75
N ASP A 369 2.94 -5.52 10.64
CA ASP A 369 3.52 -6.86 10.57
C ASP A 369 4.45 -7.02 9.37
N THR A 370 5.68 -7.49 9.62
CA THR A 370 6.56 -7.98 8.57
C THR A 370 7.38 -9.21 8.96
N THR A 371 7.91 -9.96 7.99
CA THR A 371 8.84 -11.06 8.32
C THR A 371 10.28 -10.57 8.25
N ASN A 372 10.64 -9.91 7.16
CA ASN A 372 12.02 -9.56 6.84
C ASN A 372 12.22 -8.06 6.61
N GLY A 373 11.22 -7.24 6.93
CA GLY A 373 11.27 -5.81 6.78
C GLY A 373 11.56 -5.07 8.07
N ARG A 374 12.25 -3.94 7.96
CA ARG A 374 12.30 -2.94 9.02
C ARG A 374 10.91 -2.32 9.21
N ILE A 375 10.57 -1.99 10.44
CA ILE A 375 9.40 -1.17 10.77
C ILE A 375 9.93 0.15 11.33
N GLY A 376 9.51 1.28 10.78
CA GLY A 376 9.92 2.58 11.27
C GLY A 376 8.96 3.72 10.96
N GLY A 377 9.25 4.90 11.52
CA GLY A 377 8.50 6.12 11.28
C GLY A 377 7.91 6.72 12.56
N SER A 378 6.94 7.62 12.41
CA SER A 378 6.36 8.40 13.50
C SER A 378 4.88 8.06 13.65
N TYR A 379 4.44 7.71 14.85
CA TYR A 379 3.06 7.25 15.07
C TYR A 379 2.39 8.09 16.13
N TYR A 380 1.28 8.73 15.75
CA TYR A 380 0.32 9.25 16.72
C TYR A 380 -0.57 8.12 17.22
N VAL A 381 -0.46 7.80 18.50
CA VAL A 381 -1.17 6.70 19.15
C VAL A 381 -2.14 7.28 20.18
N ASP A 382 -3.37 6.80 20.23
CA ASP A 382 -4.30 7.09 21.34
C ASP A 382 -4.82 5.79 21.97
N GLY A 383 -4.19 4.66 21.61
CA GLY A 383 -4.68 3.32 21.87
C GLY A 383 -3.63 2.22 21.86
N GLU A 384 -3.94 1.13 21.17
CA GLU A 384 -2.99 0.03 21.00
C GLU A 384 -2.09 0.26 19.78
N TRP A 385 -0.80 0.11 20.00
CA TRP A 385 0.20 0.05 18.94
C TRP A 385 0.92 -1.29 19.03
N HIS A 386 0.88 -2.06 17.95
CA HIS A 386 1.49 -3.36 17.83
C HIS A 386 2.37 -3.42 16.58
N ALA A 387 3.63 -3.80 16.75
CA ALA A 387 4.54 -4.04 15.65
C ALA A 387 5.31 -5.34 15.84
N THR A 388 5.33 -6.18 14.79
CA THR A 388 6.08 -7.44 14.78
C THR A 388 6.93 -7.58 13.52
N THR A 389 8.21 -7.92 13.70
CA THR A 389 9.10 -8.35 12.61
C THR A 389 9.89 -9.59 12.99
N SER A 390 10.34 -10.45 12.07
CA SER A 390 11.19 -11.58 12.47
C SER A 390 12.67 -11.20 12.46
N ASN A 391 13.13 -10.51 11.41
CA ASN A 391 14.55 -10.44 11.11
C ASN A 391 15.18 -9.03 11.18
N GLU A 392 14.39 -7.99 11.08
CA GLU A 392 14.88 -6.61 11.00
C GLU A 392 14.51 -5.79 12.23
N ASN A 393 14.96 -4.53 12.25
CA ASN A 393 14.74 -3.62 13.36
C ASN A 393 13.32 -3.05 13.38
N ILE A 394 12.92 -2.63 14.58
CA ILE A 394 11.79 -1.74 14.82
C ILE A 394 12.37 -0.42 15.34
N GLU A 395 12.19 0.68 14.62
CA GLU A 395 12.76 2.00 14.91
C GLU A 395 11.68 3.08 14.82
N VAL A 396 11.00 3.35 15.93
CA VAL A 396 9.77 4.15 15.93
C VAL A 396 9.79 5.30 16.91
N ASN A 397 9.15 6.40 16.52
CA ASN A 397 8.81 7.50 17.41
C ASN A 397 7.30 7.46 17.69
N ILE A 398 6.92 7.33 18.95
CA ILE A 398 5.53 7.29 19.40
C ILE A 398 5.19 8.62 20.08
N ASP A 399 4.28 9.37 19.46
CA ASP A 399 3.68 10.56 20.05
C ASP A 399 2.22 10.27 20.45
N LEU A 400 1.71 10.97 21.47
CA LEU A 400 0.34 10.80 21.95
C LEU A 400 -0.46 12.10 21.88
N SER A 401 -1.78 11.93 21.86
CA SER A 401 -2.72 12.99 22.20
C SER A 401 -2.41 13.58 23.57
N LYS A 402 -2.39 14.91 23.67
CA LYS A 402 -2.21 15.64 24.95
C LYS A 402 -3.46 15.63 25.82
N ASP A 403 -4.43 14.76 25.56
CA ASP A 403 -5.67 14.77 26.31
C ASP A 403 -5.42 14.18 27.71
N ASP A 404 -5.24 15.11 28.66
CA ASP A 404 -5.01 14.93 30.11
C ASP A 404 -6.13 14.17 30.83
N ASP A 405 -7.22 13.83 30.14
CA ASP A 405 -8.35 13.13 30.75
C ASP A 405 -8.09 11.62 30.69
N ALA A 406 -7.61 11.11 31.83
CA ALA A 406 -7.41 9.72 32.22
C ALA A 406 -8.63 8.82 32.02
N SER A 407 -9.11 8.68 30.78
CA SER A 407 -9.97 7.57 30.42
C SER A 407 -9.17 6.30 30.68
N ASN A 408 -9.81 5.40 31.42
CA ASN A 408 -9.19 4.27 32.09
C ASN A 408 -8.73 3.15 31.15
N ASP A 409 -8.77 3.37 29.84
CA ASP A 409 -8.45 2.36 28.86
C ASP A 409 -6.94 2.42 28.56
N GLU A 410 -6.29 1.29 28.81
CA GLU A 410 -4.83 1.21 28.85
C GLU A 410 -4.25 1.35 27.44
N LYS A 411 -3.71 2.53 27.13
CA LYS A 411 -2.81 2.72 25.99
C LYS A 411 -1.67 1.70 26.09
N LYS A 412 -1.48 0.91 25.05
CA LYS A 412 -0.56 -0.23 25.07
C LYS A 412 0.33 -0.24 23.86
N ILE A 413 1.63 -0.31 24.11
CA ILE A 413 2.65 -0.38 23.08
C ILE A 413 3.29 -1.77 23.13
N THR A 414 3.26 -2.50 22.03
CA THR A 414 3.87 -3.82 21.89
C THR A 414 4.80 -3.85 20.69
N GLY A 415 6.08 -4.14 20.91
CA GLY A 415 7.06 -4.33 19.84
C GLY A 415 7.73 -5.70 19.98
N GLN A 416 7.75 -6.49 18.91
CA GLN A 416 8.33 -7.83 18.95
C GLN A 416 9.23 -8.10 17.74
N THR A 417 10.44 -8.61 17.99
CA THR A 417 11.30 -9.14 16.94
C THR A 417 12.04 -10.40 17.33
N THR A 418 12.51 -11.21 16.38
CA THR A 418 13.37 -12.36 16.72
C THR A 418 14.83 -11.94 16.68
N ASN A 419 15.28 -11.32 15.59
CA ASN A 419 16.70 -11.06 15.36
C ASN A 419 17.09 -9.57 15.38
N GLY A 420 16.15 -8.66 15.16
CA GLY A 420 16.43 -7.23 15.10
C GLY A 420 16.48 -6.56 16.48
N ASN A 421 16.86 -5.29 16.45
CA ASN A 421 16.76 -4.39 17.60
C ASN A 421 15.39 -3.69 17.62
N ILE A 422 14.96 -3.29 18.80
CA ILE A 422 13.81 -2.43 19.00
C ILE A 422 14.31 -1.15 19.65
N ASP A 423 14.30 -0.07 18.88
CA ASP A 423 14.61 1.27 19.34
C ASP A 423 13.32 2.08 19.29
N MET A 424 12.83 2.49 20.45
CA MET A 424 11.57 3.20 20.58
C MET A 424 11.78 4.53 21.28
N GLU A 425 11.30 5.61 20.69
CA GLU A 425 11.20 6.92 21.34
C GLU A 425 9.76 7.15 21.79
N VAL A 426 9.55 7.54 23.05
CA VAL A 426 8.20 7.81 23.59
C VAL A 426 8.10 9.24 24.11
N SER A 427 7.13 10.00 23.59
CA SER A 427 6.95 11.40 24.00
C SER A 427 6.63 11.53 25.49
N ASP A 428 7.01 12.63 26.14
CA ASP A 428 6.74 12.90 27.57
C ASP A 428 5.25 12.90 27.93
N ALA A 429 4.36 13.07 26.94
CA ALA A 429 2.92 12.94 27.12
C ALA A 429 2.44 11.48 27.23
N TYR A 430 3.29 10.50 26.89
CA TYR A 430 2.93 9.09 26.96
C TYR A 430 2.59 8.63 28.39
N GLN A 431 1.37 8.14 28.56
CA GLN A 431 0.94 7.43 29.77
C GLN A 431 0.31 6.10 29.37
N GLY A 432 0.92 4.99 29.75
CA GLY A 432 0.49 3.67 29.30
C GLY A 432 1.52 2.59 29.54
N ARG A 433 1.20 1.37 29.10
CA ARG A 433 2.06 0.19 29.23
C ARG A 433 2.84 -0.10 27.97
N PHE A 434 4.08 -0.55 28.14
CA PHE A 434 4.90 -1.02 27.05
C PHE A 434 5.40 -2.45 27.28
N HIS A 435 5.53 -3.19 26.18
CA HIS A 435 6.13 -4.51 26.12
C HIS A 435 6.98 -4.65 24.85
N LEU A 436 8.30 -4.63 25.02
CA LEU A 436 9.28 -4.76 23.94
C LEU A 436 10.06 -6.05 24.13
N ALA A 437 10.08 -6.93 23.14
CA ALA A 437 10.73 -8.23 23.23
C ALA A 437 11.55 -8.57 21.98
N THR A 438 12.78 -9.03 22.18
CA THR A 438 13.63 -9.60 21.13
C THR A 438 14.29 -10.90 21.58
N THR A 439 14.64 -11.80 20.65
CA THR A 439 15.37 -13.04 21.00
C THR A 439 16.88 -12.84 20.95
N ASN A 440 17.39 -12.16 19.91
CA ASN A 440 18.82 -12.03 19.65
C ASN A 440 19.32 -10.59 19.62
N GLY A 441 18.43 -9.62 19.42
CA GLY A 441 18.80 -8.20 19.39
C GLY A 441 18.76 -7.51 20.75
N ASN A 442 18.58 -6.20 20.70
CA ASN A 442 18.45 -5.33 21.86
C ASN A 442 17.08 -4.64 21.87
N THR A 443 16.65 -4.21 23.06
CA THR A 443 15.50 -3.32 23.27
C THR A 443 15.99 -2.06 23.96
N GLU A 444 15.56 -0.90 23.47
CA GLU A 444 15.87 0.41 24.02
C GLU A 444 14.62 1.29 23.97
N ILE A 445 14.35 2.01 25.06
CA ILE A 445 13.36 3.09 25.10
C ILE A 445 14.15 4.37 25.31
N LYS A 446 14.18 5.21 24.29
CA LYS A 446 14.86 6.50 24.23
C LYS A 446 13.87 7.56 24.67
N GLU A 447 14.33 8.41 25.58
CA GLU A 447 13.59 9.58 26.07
C GLU A 447 12.30 9.25 26.84
N GLY A 448 11.96 10.11 27.80
CA GLY A 448 10.85 9.91 28.70
C GLY A 448 11.24 10.02 30.17
N HIS A 449 10.68 11.02 30.83
CA HIS A 449 10.65 11.06 32.29
C HIS A 449 9.66 10.00 32.81
N ASP A 450 9.83 9.53 34.05
CA ASP A 450 8.87 8.66 34.74
C ASP A 450 8.58 7.31 34.04
N ILE A 451 9.62 6.67 33.50
CA ILE A 451 9.52 5.28 33.00
C ILE A 451 9.76 4.31 34.16
N HIS A 452 8.76 3.49 34.45
CA HIS A 452 8.80 2.46 35.49
C HIS A 452 8.92 1.07 34.86
N TYR A 453 10.08 0.45 35.03
CA TYR A 453 10.33 -0.89 34.52
C TYR A 453 9.91 -1.98 35.52
N THR A 454 9.04 -2.88 35.08
CA THR A 454 8.79 -4.17 35.74
C THR A 454 9.89 -5.17 35.36
N ILE A 455 10.31 -5.14 34.11
CA ILE A 455 11.44 -5.93 33.59
C ILE A 455 12.30 -4.99 32.76
N ASP A 456 13.59 -4.87 33.13
CA ASP A 456 14.60 -4.14 32.36
C ASP A 456 15.77 -5.07 32.03
N ARG A 457 15.66 -5.77 30.91
CA ARG A 457 16.72 -6.61 30.37
C ARG A 457 17.02 -6.17 28.96
N ARG A 458 18.26 -6.40 28.53
CA ARG A 458 18.72 -6.11 27.15
C ARG A 458 17.74 -6.57 26.07
N GLN A 459 17.12 -7.73 26.24
CA GLN A 459 16.24 -8.39 25.26
C GLN A 459 14.74 -8.25 25.57
N LEU A 460 14.39 -7.70 26.73
CA LEU A 460 13.01 -7.64 27.19
C LEU A 460 12.84 -6.45 28.11
N LYS A 461 11.98 -5.51 27.68
CA LYS A 461 11.55 -4.37 28.47
C LYS A 461 10.04 -4.43 28.62
N THR A 462 9.56 -4.49 29.86
CA THR A 462 8.14 -4.40 30.19
C THR A 462 7.98 -3.39 31.32
N GLY A 463 6.99 -2.53 31.22
CA GLY A 463 6.76 -1.50 32.22
C GLY A 463 5.62 -0.57 31.83
N TYR A 464 5.62 0.60 32.45
CA TYR A 464 4.68 1.67 32.16
C TYR A 464 5.34 3.04 32.30
N LYS A 465 4.69 4.06 31.75
CA LYS A 465 5.01 5.48 31.96
C LYS A 465 3.79 6.19 32.53
N GLY A 466 3.99 7.14 33.45
CA GLY A 466 2.91 7.86 34.14
C GLY A 466 2.61 7.32 35.55
N ASN A 467 1.49 7.77 36.15
CA ASN A 467 1.19 7.51 37.56
C ASN A 467 1.00 6.01 37.90
N ASP A 468 1.46 5.64 39.10
CA ASP A 468 1.43 4.28 39.68
C ASP A 468 0.05 3.58 39.62
N ASP A 469 -1.07 4.30 39.49
CA ASP A 469 -2.39 3.70 39.35
C ASP A 469 -2.52 2.82 38.08
N ALA A 470 -1.70 3.06 37.06
CA ALA A 470 -1.55 2.17 35.89
C ALA A 470 -0.98 0.78 36.25
N SER A 471 -0.27 0.66 37.38
CA SER A 471 0.33 -0.59 37.88
C SER A 471 -0.66 -1.49 38.62
N ASN A 472 -1.82 -0.98 39.05
CA ASN A 472 -2.77 -1.73 39.90
C ASN A 472 -3.75 -2.63 39.12
N ARG A 473 -3.60 -2.77 37.80
CA ARG A 473 -4.50 -3.58 36.94
C ARG A 473 -3.81 -4.78 36.29
N ASN A 474 -2.90 -5.42 37.02
CA ASN A 474 -2.09 -6.57 36.62
C ASN A 474 -2.88 -7.87 36.39
N ASN A 475 -3.81 -7.91 35.43
CA ASN A 475 -4.44 -9.14 34.98
C ASN A 475 -3.92 -9.63 33.62
N GLU A 476 -2.85 -9.02 33.09
CA GLU A 476 -2.32 -9.42 31.79
C GLU A 476 -1.33 -10.60 31.92
N LEU A 477 -1.64 -11.68 31.21
CA LEU A 477 -0.78 -12.84 31.07
C LEU A 477 -0.04 -12.74 29.73
N VAL A 478 1.21 -12.29 29.78
CA VAL A 478 2.09 -12.25 28.60
C VAL A 478 2.93 -13.52 28.54
N LEU A 479 2.91 -14.17 27.39
CA LEU A 479 3.52 -15.48 27.19
C LEU A 479 4.50 -15.40 26.04
N PHE A 480 5.77 -15.56 26.36
CA PHE A 480 6.84 -15.48 25.39
C PHE A 480 7.56 -16.82 25.26
N ASN A 481 7.78 -17.27 24.03
CA ASN A 481 8.57 -18.45 23.77
C ASN A 481 9.33 -18.32 22.45
N THR A 482 10.63 -18.52 22.51
CA THR A 482 11.53 -18.38 21.36
C THR A 482 11.80 -19.70 20.66
N ASN A 483 11.62 -20.84 21.35
CA ASN A 483 12.08 -22.15 20.86
C ASN A 483 11.25 -23.35 21.39
N GLY A 484 10.01 -23.15 21.80
CA GLY A 484 9.20 -24.19 22.43
C GLY A 484 7.69 -23.97 22.35
N MET A 485 6.96 -24.84 23.06
CA MET A 485 5.50 -24.74 23.22
C MET A 485 5.17 -24.08 24.55
N ILE A 486 4.26 -23.11 24.56
CA ILE A 486 3.62 -22.62 25.79
C ILE A 486 2.32 -23.40 25.95
N THR A 487 2.18 -24.11 27.06
CA THR A 487 0.91 -24.74 27.43
C THR A 487 0.35 -24.02 28.64
N LEU A 488 -0.89 -23.54 28.51
CA LEU A 488 -1.64 -22.98 29.61
C LEU A 488 -2.83 -23.86 29.95
N SER A 489 -2.97 -24.09 31.25
CA SER A 489 -4.11 -24.74 31.84
C SER A 489 -4.62 -23.81 32.94
N PHE A 490 -5.87 -23.38 32.82
CA PHE A 490 -6.59 -22.67 33.86
C PHE A 490 -7.45 -23.68 34.63
N PHE A 491 -7.55 -23.53 35.96
CA PHE A 491 -8.30 -24.42 36.85
C PHE A 491 -9.64 -23.82 37.24
#